data_AF-A0A167R7Z7-F1
#
_entry.id   AF-A0A167R7Z7-F1
#
_cell.length_a   1.000
_cell.length_b   1.000
_cell.length_c   1.000
_cell.angle_alpha   90.00
_cell.angle_beta   90.00
_cell.angle_gamma   90.00
#
_symmetry.space_group_name_H-M   'P 1'
#
loop_
_entity.id
_entity.type
_entity.pdbx_description
1 polymer ?
#
loop_
_entity_poly.entity_id
_entity_poly.type
_entity_poly.pdbx_seq_one_letter_code
_entity_poly.pdbx_strand_id
1 'polypeptide(L)'
;MPRQHSGAPHPGWQTSQILYRHLRGDKTARDVKSDLAMRPWTHGDTGNERADELAKLGCSKDTISIPTAAHIRRLAREWLPRAVSQWWKENASAKYSALGLSFSTQVTPELDLPRRLLGHLLAARTGHGDFAAYHERFHHEDYSPDCLCGRRKDEKHIFYCRKIPRWLRVTDNISQQRISDILTKDHKRFARLAEYFFEHCCPRRPMQ
;
A
#
# COMPACT_ATOMS: atom_id res chain seq x y z
N MET A 1 15.93 -3.08 41.67
CA MET A 1 16.83 -2.10 41.00
C MET A 1 16.38 -1.96 39.55
N PRO A 2 15.49 -1.02 39.20
CA PRO A 2 15.12 -0.81 37.81
C PRO A 2 16.16 0.06 37.09
N ARG A 3 16.58 -0.42 35.91
CA ARG A 3 17.49 0.25 34.99
C ARG A 3 16.93 1.61 34.56
N GLN A 4 17.75 2.64 34.68
CA GLN A 4 17.49 3.93 34.05
C GLN A 4 17.70 3.81 32.54
N HIS A 5 16.65 4.01 31.76
CA HIS A 5 16.75 4.28 30.33
C HIS A 5 16.72 5.81 30.13
N SER A 6 17.90 6.42 30.07
CA SER A 6 18.10 7.77 29.56
C SER A 6 18.16 7.71 28.02
N GLY A 7 17.02 7.89 27.37
CA GLY A 7 16.92 8.04 25.92
C GLY A 7 16.07 9.26 25.59
N ALA A 8 16.69 10.27 24.97
CA ALA A 8 15.99 11.47 24.53
C ALA A 8 14.88 11.10 23.51
N PRO A 9 13.68 11.70 23.60
CA PRO A 9 12.60 11.39 22.66
C PRO A 9 12.91 11.89 21.25
N HIS A 10 12.58 11.04 20.27
CA HIS A 10 12.74 11.27 18.83
C HIS A 10 11.99 12.54 18.36
N PRO A 11 12.56 13.38 17.48
CA PRO A 11 12.04 14.71 17.12
C PRO A 11 10.64 14.72 16.47
N GLY A 12 10.13 13.57 16.05
CA GLY A 12 8.77 13.41 15.50
C GLY A 12 7.64 13.34 16.54
N TRP A 13 7.96 13.21 17.83
CA TRP A 13 6.95 13.12 18.90
C TRP A 13 6.69 14.45 19.61
N GLN A 14 7.62 15.41 19.54
CA GLN A 14 7.43 16.76 20.10
C GLN A 14 6.48 17.61 19.26
N THR A 15 6.47 17.41 17.94
CA THR A 15 5.54 18.08 17.01
C THR A 15 4.09 17.68 17.21
N SER A 16 3.81 16.46 17.70
CA SER A 16 2.43 16.02 18.01
C SER A 16 1.83 16.73 19.22
N GLN A 17 2.60 17.02 20.27
CA GLN A 17 2.07 17.72 21.46
C GLN A 17 1.80 19.20 21.21
N ILE A 18 2.61 19.85 20.36
CA ILE A 18 2.44 21.26 19.98
C ILE A 18 1.19 21.42 19.10
N LEU A 19 0.97 20.52 18.14
CA LEU A 19 -0.27 20.51 17.33
C LEU A 19 -1.52 20.23 18.19
N TYR A 20 -1.43 19.33 19.17
CA TYR A 20 -2.56 18.96 20.02
C TYR A 20 -2.98 20.09 20.98
N ARG A 21 -2.02 20.91 21.45
CA ARG A 21 -2.28 22.13 22.24
C ARG A 21 -2.86 23.28 21.42
N HIS A 22 -2.60 23.33 20.12
CA HIS A 22 -3.20 24.35 19.25
C HIS A 22 -4.66 24.00 18.86
N LEU A 23 -4.98 22.70 18.79
CA LEU A 23 -6.32 22.19 18.48
C LEU A 23 -7.27 22.21 19.68
N ARG A 24 -6.78 21.98 20.89
CA ARG A 24 -7.52 22.28 22.13
C ARG A 24 -7.24 23.73 22.48
N GLY A 25 -8.06 24.64 21.97
CA GLY A 25 -7.98 26.06 22.30
C GLY A 25 -7.87 26.30 23.81
N ASP A 26 -6.64 26.40 24.31
CA ASP A 26 -6.30 26.80 25.66
C ASP A 26 -6.58 28.30 25.75
N LYS A 27 -7.86 28.61 26.02
CA LYS A 27 -8.30 29.94 26.42
C LYS A 27 -7.87 30.19 27.86
N THR A 28 -6.58 30.38 28.10
CA THR A 28 -6.14 31.14 29.28
C THR A 28 -5.90 32.58 28.86
N ALA A 29 -6.96 33.23 28.35
CA ALA A 29 -7.00 34.67 28.32
C ALA A 29 -7.19 35.11 29.77
N ARG A 30 -6.15 35.67 30.38
CA ARG A 30 -6.36 36.52 31.55
C ARG A 30 -7.27 37.65 31.09
N ASP A 31 -8.35 37.91 31.82
CA ASP A 31 -9.21 39.08 31.60
C ASP A 31 -8.37 40.34 31.83
N VAL A 32 -7.71 40.80 30.77
CA VAL A 32 -7.22 42.17 30.68
C VAL A 32 -8.44 43.01 30.36
N LYS A 33 -8.94 43.79 31.32
CA LYS A 33 -9.88 44.88 31.00
C LYS A 33 -9.17 45.81 30.03
N SER A 34 -9.60 45.81 28.78
CA SER A 34 -9.14 46.71 27.74
C SER A 34 -10.24 47.70 27.41
N ASP A 35 -10.01 48.98 27.67
CA ASP A 35 -10.90 50.06 27.25
C ASP A 35 -10.62 50.36 25.76
N LEU A 36 -11.41 49.76 24.88
CA LEU A 36 -11.37 50.05 23.44
C LEU A 36 -12.16 51.34 23.15
N ALA A 37 -11.45 52.38 22.72
CA ALA A 37 -12.06 53.62 22.25
C ALA A 37 -11.84 53.77 20.74
N MET A 38 -12.93 54.00 20.00
CA MET A 38 -12.85 54.36 18.59
C MET A 38 -12.42 55.82 18.47
N ARG A 39 -11.32 56.08 17.76
CA ARG A 39 -10.84 57.44 17.48
C ARG A 39 -11.06 57.76 16.00
N PRO A 40 -11.62 58.93 15.65
CA PRO A 40 -11.67 59.40 14.26
C PRO A 40 -10.26 59.48 13.66
N TRP A 41 -10.15 59.25 12.35
CA TRP A 41 -8.86 59.36 11.66
C TRP A 41 -8.44 60.84 11.57
N THR A 42 -7.29 61.17 12.17
CA THR A 42 -6.65 62.48 12.09
C THR A 42 -5.16 62.32 11.74
N HIS A 43 -4.67 63.14 10.81
CA HIS A 43 -3.26 63.11 10.37
C HIS A 43 -2.35 63.64 11.49
N GLY A 44 -1.23 62.95 11.77
CA GLY A 44 -0.28 63.28 12.85
C GLY A 44 -0.46 62.47 14.14
N ASP A 45 -1.47 61.60 14.22
CA ASP A 45 -1.57 60.62 15.31
C ASP A 45 -0.53 59.51 15.12
N THR A 46 0.66 59.71 15.70
CA THR A 46 1.81 58.78 15.60
C THR A 46 1.46 57.31 15.87
N GLY A 47 0.57 57.04 16.83
CA GLY A 47 0.11 55.68 17.12
C GLY A 47 -0.76 55.06 16.01
N ASN A 48 -1.63 55.87 15.40
CA ASN A 48 -2.50 55.42 14.30
C ASN A 48 -1.71 55.29 12.99
N GLU A 49 -0.81 56.22 12.72
CA GLU A 49 0.10 56.15 11.57
C GLU A 49 1.02 54.94 11.69
N ARG A 50 1.55 54.66 12.87
CA ARG A 50 2.36 53.47 13.11
C ARG A 50 1.56 52.17 12.96
N ALA A 51 0.31 52.15 13.42
CA ALA A 51 -0.58 51.00 13.24
C ALA A 51 -0.91 50.76 11.75
N ASP A 52 -1.18 51.83 10.99
CA ASP A 52 -1.44 51.77 9.55
C ASP A 52 -0.20 51.33 8.75
N GLU A 53 0.99 51.85 9.09
CA GLU A 53 2.27 51.37 8.54
C GLU A 53 2.47 49.88 8.78
N LEU A 54 2.25 49.40 10.02
CA LEU A 54 2.40 47.99 10.37
C LEU A 54 1.37 47.11 9.65
N ALA A 55 0.13 47.59 9.48
CA ALA A 55 -0.90 46.90 8.71
C ALA A 55 -0.52 46.80 7.22
N LYS A 56 -0.04 47.89 6.61
CA LYS A 56 0.48 47.91 5.24
C LYS A 56 1.64 46.94 5.05
N LEU A 57 2.62 46.96 5.96
CA LEU A 57 3.75 46.02 5.98
C LEU A 57 3.30 44.57 6.19
N GLY A 58 2.21 44.34 6.93
CA GLY A 58 1.59 43.03 7.11
C GLY A 58 0.95 42.51 5.83
N CYS A 59 0.23 43.36 5.10
CA CYS A 59 -0.37 43.03 3.80
C CYS A 59 0.67 42.82 2.70
N SER A 60 1.80 43.54 2.73
CA SER A 60 2.88 43.39 1.75
C SER A 60 3.79 42.17 1.97
N LYS A 61 3.64 41.47 3.10
CA LYS A 61 4.37 40.22 3.34
C LYS A 61 3.65 39.09 2.64
N ASP A 62 4.37 38.37 1.78
CA ASP A 62 3.92 37.08 1.25
C ASP A 62 3.72 36.11 2.41
N THR A 63 2.49 36.05 2.93
CA THR A 63 2.11 34.97 3.82
C THR A 63 2.16 33.71 3.00
N ILE A 64 3.07 32.78 3.32
CA ILE A 64 3.09 31.45 2.72
C ILE A 64 1.72 30.84 2.99
N SER A 65 0.83 30.90 2.01
CA SER A 65 -0.50 30.33 2.09
C SER A 65 -0.32 28.83 2.00
N ILE A 66 -0.27 28.18 3.17
CA ILE A 66 -0.21 26.73 3.24
C ILE A 66 -1.51 26.24 2.60
N PRO A 67 -1.44 25.48 1.48
CA PRO A 67 -2.63 25.03 0.80
C PRO A 67 -3.49 24.22 1.77
N THR A 68 -4.80 24.40 1.67
CA THR A 68 -5.73 23.65 2.52
C THR A 68 -5.54 22.15 2.34
N ALA A 69 -5.79 21.37 3.39
CA ALA A 69 -5.67 19.91 3.32
C ALA A 69 -6.51 19.31 2.17
N ALA A 70 -7.65 19.92 1.83
CA ALA A 70 -8.47 19.53 0.69
C ALA A 70 -7.74 19.70 -0.65
N HIS A 71 -7.02 20.82 -0.83
CA HIS A 71 -6.22 21.09 -2.03
C HIS A 71 -5.08 20.07 -2.17
N ILE A 72 -4.33 19.81 -1.10
CA ILE A 72 -3.23 18.83 -1.10
C ILE A 72 -3.76 17.43 -1.45
N ARG A 73 -4.88 17.00 -0.85
CA ARG A 73 -5.50 15.70 -1.17
C ARG A 73 -5.94 15.60 -2.64
N ARG A 74 -6.45 16.69 -3.23
CA ARG A 74 -6.81 16.72 -4.65
C ARG A 74 -5.58 16.52 -5.52
N LEU A 75 -4.51 17.27 -5.28
CA LEU A 75 -3.24 17.13 -6.01
C LEU A 75 -2.68 15.70 -5.88
N ALA A 76 -2.72 15.13 -4.68
CA ALA A 76 -2.28 13.76 -4.45
C ALA A 76 -3.07 12.75 -5.28
N ARG A 77 -4.41 12.88 -5.38
CA ARG A 77 -5.24 11.99 -6.22
C ARG A 77 -4.93 12.11 -7.71
N GLU A 78 -4.53 13.29 -8.19
CA GLU A 78 -4.17 13.53 -9.59
C GLU A 78 -2.76 13.02 -9.95
N TRP A 79 -1.82 13.09 -9.00
CA TRP A 79 -0.43 12.73 -9.23
C TRP A 79 -0.14 11.25 -8.94
N LEU A 80 -0.69 10.71 -7.85
CA LEU A 80 -0.34 9.38 -7.34
C LEU A 80 -0.55 8.26 -8.37
N PRO A 81 -1.67 8.15 -9.11
CA PRO A 81 -1.85 7.08 -10.09
C PRO A 81 -0.78 7.09 -11.20
N ARG A 82 -0.35 8.29 -11.63
CA ARG A 82 0.70 8.46 -12.65
C ARG A 82 2.06 8.07 -12.11
N ALA A 83 2.42 8.60 -10.95
CA ALA A 83 3.70 8.31 -10.29
C ALA A 83 3.86 6.81 -10.01
N VAL A 84 2.81 6.16 -9.48
CA VAL A 84 2.85 4.73 -9.18
C VAL A 84 2.87 3.88 -10.45
N SER A 85 2.13 4.28 -11.49
CA SER A 85 2.18 3.55 -12.78
C SER A 85 3.56 3.61 -13.43
N GLN A 86 4.24 4.75 -13.34
CA GLN A 86 5.60 4.91 -13.84
C GLN A 86 6.58 4.06 -13.02
N TRP A 87 6.55 4.21 -11.69
CA TRP A 87 7.36 3.41 -10.78
C TRP A 87 7.17 1.91 -11.00
N TRP A 88 5.93 1.46 -11.20
CA TRP A 88 5.64 0.05 -11.48
C TRP A 88 6.29 -0.44 -12.78
N LYS A 89 6.26 0.35 -13.85
CA LYS A 89 6.91 -0.03 -15.12
C LYS A 89 8.42 -0.16 -14.97
N GLU A 90 9.03 0.65 -14.12
CA GLU A 90 10.48 0.68 -13.87
C GLU A 90 10.92 -0.42 -12.90
N ASN A 91 10.10 -0.74 -11.89
CA ASN A 91 10.46 -1.64 -10.79
C ASN A 91 9.76 -3.01 -10.79
N ALA A 92 8.80 -3.26 -11.70
CA ALA A 92 8.11 -4.55 -11.76
C ALA A 92 9.10 -5.70 -11.99
N SER A 93 8.94 -6.76 -11.19
CA SER A 93 9.72 -7.99 -11.39
C SER A 93 9.48 -8.56 -12.79
N ALA A 94 10.49 -9.24 -13.36
CA ALA A 94 10.39 -9.85 -14.68
C ALA A 94 9.14 -10.73 -14.86
N LYS A 95 8.69 -11.41 -13.81
CA LYS A 95 7.46 -12.23 -13.83
C LYS A 95 6.19 -11.39 -13.96
N TYR A 96 6.05 -10.34 -13.16
CA TYR A 96 4.90 -9.45 -13.25
C TYR A 96 4.87 -8.68 -14.58
N SER A 97 6.03 -8.28 -15.08
CA SER A 97 6.16 -7.66 -16.40
C SER A 97 5.77 -8.63 -17.52
N ALA A 98 6.19 -9.90 -17.44
CA ALA A 98 5.79 -10.93 -18.40
C ALA A 98 4.29 -11.27 -18.37
N LEU A 99 3.65 -11.13 -17.21
CA LEU A 99 2.20 -11.30 -17.06
C LEU A 99 1.41 -10.07 -17.53
N GLY A 100 2.05 -8.92 -17.78
CA GLY A 100 1.35 -7.70 -18.17
C GLY A 100 0.43 -7.13 -17.08
N LEU A 101 0.72 -7.44 -15.81
CA LEU A 101 -0.05 -6.93 -14.68
C LEU A 101 0.24 -5.44 -14.49
N SER A 102 -0.80 -4.61 -14.50
CA SER A 102 -0.70 -3.20 -14.14
C SER A 102 -0.88 -3.00 -12.64
N PHE A 103 -0.27 -1.96 -12.09
CA PHE A 103 -0.56 -1.55 -10.74
C PHE A 103 -1.90 -0.80 -10.69
N SER A 104 -2.84 -1.29 -9.88
CA SER A 104 -4.10 -0.59 -9.60
C SER A 104 -4.00 0.09 -8.23
N THR A 105 -4.35 1.38 -8.17
CA THR A 105 -4.57 2.09 -6.89
C THR A 105 -5.96 1.83 -6.30
N GLN A 106 -6.85 1.21 -7.07
CA GLN A 106 -8.17 0.79 -6.62
C GLN A 106 -8.15 -0.66 -6.14
N VAL A 107 -9.12 -1.00 -5.28
CA VAL A 107 -9.37 -2.37 -4.81
C VAL A 107 -9.59 -3.27 -6.03
N THR A 108 -8.76 -4.30 -6.17
CA THR A 108 -8.88 -5.25 -7.28
C THR A 108 -9.90 -6.34 -6.96
N PRO A 109 -10.63 -6.87 -7.96
CA PRO A 109 -11.64 -7.91 -7.74
C PRO A 109 -11.05 -9.22 -7.19
N GLU A 110 -9.74 -9.42 -7.31
CA GLU A 110 -9.03 -10.57 -6.77
C GLU A 110 -9.02 -10.59 -5.23
N LEU A 111 -9.20 -9.43 -4.60
CA LEU A 111 -9.26 -9.29 -3.14
C LEU A 111 -10.55 -9.88 -2.55
N ASP A 112 -11.56 -10.16 -3.39
CA ASP A 112 -12.77 -10.87 -2.98
C ASP A 112 -12.51 -12.37 -2.73
N LEU A 113 -11.35 -12.89 -3.15
CA LEU A 113 -11.00 -14.28 -2.91
C LEU A 113 -10.69 -14.55 -1.43
N PRO A 114 -11.03 -15.75 -0.92
CA PRO A 114 -10.56 -16.19 0.39
C PRO A 114 -9.04 -16.06 0.49
N ARG A 115 -8.55 -15.57 1.65
CA ARG A 115 -7.12 -15.29 1.90
C ARG A 115 -6.19 -16.45 1.48
N ARG A 116 -6.61 -17.71 1.71
CA ARG A 116 -5.88 -18.91 1.29
C ARG A 116 -5.67 -18.95 -0.23
N LEU A 117 -6.75 -18.78 -1.01
CA LEU A 117 -6.72 -18.86 -2.47
C LEU A 117 -6.01 -17.66 -3.09
N LEU A 118 -6.16 -16.47 -2.51
CA LEU A 118 -5.39 -15.29 -2.89
C LEU A 118 -3.88 -15.54 -2.70
N GLY A 119 -3.48 -16.14 -1.56
CA GLY A 119 -2.10 -16.52 -1.31
C GLY A 119 -1.54 -17.47 -2.38
N HIS A 120 -2.32 -18.47 -2.80
CA HIS A 120 -1.93 -19.38 -3.88
C HIS A 120 -1.79 -18.68 -5.24
N LEU A 121 -2.66 -17.72 -5.55
CA LEU A 121 -2.59 -16.93 -6.79
C LEU A 121 -1.31 -16.08 -6.82
N LEU A 122 -1.02 -15.38 -5.71
CA LEU A 122 0.20 -14.58 -5.57
C LEU A 122 1.46 -15.47 -5.63
N ALA A 123 1.43 -16.64 -5.01
CA ALA A 123 2.52 -17.62 -5.10
C ALA A 123 2.75 -18.06 -6.55
N ALA A 124 1.70 -18.39 -7.31
CA ALA A 124 1.82 -18.78 -8.71
C ALA A 124 2.35 -17.65 -9.62
N ARG A 125 2.07 -16.38 -9.31
CA ARG A 125 2.60 -15.22 -10.05
C ARG A 125 4.06 -14.90 -9.74
N THR A 126 4.45 -15.07 -8.47
CA THR A 126 5.79 -14.71 -7.97
C THR A 126 6.75 -15.90 -8.01
N GLY A 127 6.24 -17.12 -8.05
CA GLY A 127 6.96 -18.36 -7.74
C GLY A 127 7.39 -18.50 -6.30
N HIS A 128 6.83 -17.73 -5.36
CA HIS A 128 7.13 -17.81 -3.93
C HIS A 128 6.07 -18.66 -3.22
N GLY A 129 6.19 -19.97 -3.36
CA GLY A 129 5.27 -20.96 -2.80
C GLY A 129 5.95 -22.30 -2.56
N ASP A 130 5.14 -23.34 -2.36
CA ASP A 130 5.60 -24.73 -2.28
C ASP A 130 5.95 -25.24 -3.70
N PHE A 131 7.02 -24.67 -4.26
CA PHE A 131 7.56 -25.02 -5.58
C PHE A 131 9.03 -25.41 -5.44
N ALA A 132 9.46 -26.41 -6.21
CA ALA A 132 10.80 -26.97 -6.06
C ALA A 132 11.90 -25.91 -6.26
N ALA A 133 11.77 -25.08 -7.30
CA ALA A 133 12.75 -24.03 -7.61
C ALA A 133 12.92 -23.00 -6.49
N TYR A 134 11.87 -22.73 -5.71
CA TYR A 134 11.95 -21.81 -4.57
C TYR A 134 12.73 -22.46 -3.42
N HIS A 135 12.33 -23.66 -3.00
CA HIS A 135 12.99 -24.35 -1.89
C HIS A 135 14.45 -24.66 -2.18
N GLU A 136 14.81 -25.00 -3.42
CA GLU A 136 16.19 -25.26 -3.83
C GLU A 136 17.06 -24.02 -3.76
N ARG A 137 16.54 -22.88 -4.22
CA ARG A 137 17.25 -21.60 -4.17
C ARG A 137 17.59 -21.19 -2.73
N PHE A 138 16.74 -21.56 -1.78
CA PHE A 138 16.90 -21.23 -0.36
C PHE A 138 17.41 -22.40 0.49
N HIS A 139 17.80 -23.52 -0.12
CA HIS A 139 18.30 -24.72 0.57
C HIS A 139 17.39 -25.21 1.70
N HIS A 140 16.07 -25.16 1.51
CA HIS A 140 15.14 -25.75 2.45
C HIS A 140 15.16 -27.27 2.31
N GLU A 141 15.30 -27.99 3.43
CA GLU A 141 15.35 -29.45 3.44
C GLU A 141 13.95 -30.07 3.68
N ASP A 142 13.02 -29.28 4.19
CA ASP A 142 11.69 -29.70 4.65
C ASP A 142 10.60 -29.55 3.58
N TYR A 143 10.85 -30.03 2.35
CA TYR A 143 9.85 -30.00 1.29
C TYR A 143 9.85 -31.23 0.39
N SER A 144 8.67 -31.53 -0.17
CA SER A 144 8.55 -32.50 -1.26
C SER A 144 8.69 -31.77 -2.59
N PRO A 145 9.74 -32.03 -3.40
CA PRO A 145 9.92 -31.38 -4.71
C PRO A 145 8.88 -31.84 -5.72
N ASP A 146 8.26 -32.99 -5.49
CA ASP A 146 7.30 -33.61 -6.40
C ASP A 146 5.88 -33.57 -5.85
N CYS A 147 4.94 -33.47 -6.78
CA CYS A 147 3.51 -33.64 -6.56
C CYS A 147 3.15 -35.13 -6.52
N LEU A 148 1.98 -35.48 -5.98
CA LEU A 148 1.46 -36.86 -5.95
C LEU A 148 1.19 -37.46 -7.34
N CYS A 149 1.21 -36.64 -8.38
CA CYS A 149 1.18 -37.13 -9.76
C CYS A 149 2.57 -37.55 -10.29
N GLY A 150 3.64 -37.44 -9.48
CA GLY A 150 5.01 -37.75 -9.85
C GLY A 150 5.70 -36.70 -10.73
N ARG A 151 5.16 -35.48 -10.81
CA ARG A 151 5.83 -34.36 -11.50
C ARG A 151 6.38 -33.38 -10.48
N ARG A 152 7.51 -32.77 -10.83
CA ARG A 152 8.12 -31.67 -10.10
C ARG A 152 7.14 -30.51 -9.93
N LYS A 153 7.07 -29.96 -8.73
CA LYS A 153 6.24 -28.80 -8.40
C LYS A 153 6.83 -27.55 -9.05
N ASP A 154 6.13 -27.05 -10.06
CA ASP A 154 6.38 -25.72 -10.62
C ASP A 154 5.13 -24.83 -10.49
N GLU A 155 5.30 -23.55 -10.81
CA GLU A 155 4.30 -22.50 -10.71
C GLU A 155 3.06 -22.76 -11.58
N LYS A 156 3.24 -23.53 -12.67
CA LYS A 156 2.22 -23.81 -13.69
C LYS A 156 1.63 -25.20 -13.53
N HIS A 157 2.10 -25.99 -12.57
CA HIS A 157 1.77 -27.41 -12.43
C HIS A 157 0.28 -27.64 -12.24
N ILE A 158 -0.38 -26.73 -11.53
CA ILE A 158 -1.83 -26.68 -11.34
C ILE A 158 -2.63 -26.72 -12.65
N PHE A 159 -2.08 -26.28 -13.78
CA PHE A 159 -2.80 -26.25 -15.06
C PHE A 159 -2.74 -27.58 -15.83
N TYR A 160 -1.75 -28.43 -15.54
CA TYR A 160 -1.49 -29.66 -16.31
C TYR A 160 -1.34 -30.92 -15.43
N CYS A 161 -1.63 -30.82 -14.13
CA CYS A 161 -1.54 -31.97 -13.22
C CYS A 161 -2.54 -33.08 -13.61
N ARG A 162 -2.03 -34.30 -13.79
CA ARG A 162 -2.83 -35.48 -14.21
C ARG A 162 -3.85 -35.94 -13.16
N LYS A 163 -3.65 -35.59 -11.90
CA LYS A 163 -4.56 -35.91 -10.78
C LYS A 163 -5.78 -34.98 -10.75
N ILE A 164 -5.78 -33.88 -11.50
CA ILE A 164 -6.95 -33.02 -11.63
C ILE A 164 -8.01 -33.74 -12.50
N PRO A 165 -9.26 -33.85 -12.02
CA PRO A 165 -10.31 -34.54 -12.75
C PRO A 165 -10.64 -33.81 -14.05
N ARG A 166 -11.05 -34.56 -15.10
CA ARG A 166 -11.25 -34.02 -16.45
C ARG A 166 -12.21 -32.83 -16.50
N TRP A 167 -13.27 -32.84 -15.67
CA TRP A 167 -14.25 -31.75 -15.59
C TRP A 167 -13.69 -30.44 -15.01
N LEU A 168 -12.58 -30.51 -14.26
CA LEU A 168 -11.94 -29.33 -13.66
C LEU A 168 -10.73 -28.85 -14.45
N ARG A 169 -10.10 -29.71 -15.28
CA ARG A 169 -8.95 -29.33 -16.12
C ARG A 169 -9.30 -28.17 -17.03
N VAL A 170 -8.30 -27.35 -17.35
CA VAL A 170 -8.49 -26.26 -18.31
C VAL A 170 -8.57 -26.82 -19.72
N THR A 171 -7.51 -27.50 -20.18
CA THR A 171 -7.42 -28.30 -21.40
C THR A 171 -6.21 -29.25 -21.27
N ASP A 172 -6.13 -30.30 -22.08
CA ASP A 172 -4.97 -31.21 -22.06
C ASP A 172 -3.70 -30.60 -22.71
N ASN A 173 -3.85 -29.52 -23.49
CA ASN A 173 -2.75 -28.78 -24.11
C ASN A 173 -2.95 -27.26 -23.96
N ILE A 174 -2.80 -26.77 -22.74
CA ILE A 174 -3.00 -25.35 -22.42
C ILE A 174 -1.82 -24.51 -22.92
N SER A 175 -2.11 -23.42 -23.65
CA SER A 175 -1.09 -22.48 -24.11
C SER A 175 -0.56 -21.60 -22.98
N GLN A 176 0.68 -21.12 -23.12
CA GLN A 176 1.28 -20.19 -22.15
C GLN A 176 0.47 -18.89 -22.00
N GLN A 177 -0.12 -18.42 -23.11
CA GLN A 177 -1.02 -17.25 -23.09
C GLN A 177 -2.27 -17.52 -22.25
N ARG A 178 -2.89 -18.70 -22.39
CA ARG A 178 -4.08 -19.04 -21.60
C ARG A 178 -3.77 -19.18 -20.11
N ILE A 179 -2.60 -19.71 -19.76
CA ILE A 179 -2.10 -19.71 -18.38
C ILE A 179 -2.00 -18.28 -17.85
N SER A 180 -1.37 -17.38 -18.61
CA SER A 180 -1.23 -15.97 -18.24
C SER A 180 -2.59 -15.30 -18.05
N ASP A 181 -3.55 -15.52 -18.95
CA ASP A 181 -4.90 -14.97 -18.84
C ASP A 181 -5.63 -15.46 -17.57
N ILE A 182 -5.47 -16.73 -17.19
CA ILE A 182 -6.08 -17.24 -15.95
C ILE A 182 -5.39 -16.62 -14.73
N LEU A 183 -4.07 -16.48 -14.77
CA LEU A 183 -3.32 -15.86 -13.69
C LEU A 183 -3.58 -14.36 -13.56
N THR A 184 -4.12 -13.67 -14.56
CA THR A 184 -4.24 -12.19 -14.56
C THR A 184 -5.67 -11.68 -14.64
N LYS A 185 -6.53 -12.32 -15.42
CA LYS A 185 -7.91 -11.88 -15.70
C LYS A 185 -8.94 -12.78 -15.03
N ASP A 186 -8.71 -14.09 -15.05
CA ASP A 186 -9.68 -15.09 -14.57
C ASP A 186 -9.27 -15.72 -13.23
N HIS A 187 -9.16 -14.86 -12.20
CA HIS A 187 -8.81 -15.26 -10.85
C HIS A 187 -9.82 -16.24 -10.23
N LYS A 188 -11.08 -16.23 -10.67
CA LYS A 188 -12.11 -17.18 -10.22
C LYS A 188 -11.84 -18.58 -10.76
N ARG A 189 -11.43 -18.71 -12.04
CA ARG A 189 -11.02 -20.01 -12.60
C ARG A 189 -9.80 -20.56 -11.91
N PHE A 190 -8.82 -19.70 -11.59
CA PHE A 190 -7.66 -20.08 -10.80
C PHE A 190 -8.08 -20.58 -9.41
N ALA A 191 -8.94 -19.83 -8.70
CA ALA A 191 -9.40 -20.18 -7.37
C ALA A 191 -10.06 -21.56 -7.32
N ARG A 192 -10.94 -21.88 -8.27
CA ARG A 192 -11.57 -23.21 -8.40
C ARG A 192 -10.55 -24.35 -8.62
N LEU A 193 -9.51 -24.10 -9.42
CA LEU A 193 -8.43 -25.07 -9.60
C LEU A 193 -7.64 -25.25 -8.31
N ALA A 194 -7.27 -24.13 -7.67
CA ALA A 194 -6.40 -24.10 -6.50
C ALA A 194 -7.04 -24.80 -5.31
N GLU A 195 -8.34 -24.60 -5.11
CA GLU A 195 -9.12 -25.25 -4.06
C GLU A 195 -9.01 -26.78 -4.13
N TYR A 196 -9.23 -27.37 -5.30
CA TYR A 196 -9.08 -28.82 -5.46
C TYR A 196 -7.61 -29.24 -5.45
N PHE A 197 -6.75 -28.53 -6.18
CA PHE A 197 -5.37 -28.94 -6.42
C PHE A 197 -4.53 -28.98 -5.15
N PHE A 198 -4.54 -27.91 -4.34
CA PHE A 198 -3.73 -27.86 -3.11
C PHE A 198 -4.30 -28.70 -1.97
N GLU A 199 -5.49 -29.28 -2.14
CA GLU A 199 -6.11 -30.13 -1.14
C GLU A 199 -5.98 -31.62 -1.51
N HIS A 200 -6.19 -31.96 -2.78
CA HIS A 200 -6.30 -33.35 -3.24
C HIS A 200 -5.13 -33.81 -4.11
N CYS A 201 -4.51 -32.90 -4.88
CA CYS A 201 -3.44 -33.27 -5.82
C CYS A 201 -2.06 -33.05 -5.20
N CYS A 202 -1.86 -31.91 -4.56
CA CYS A 202 -0.58 -31.43 -4.06
C CYS A 202 -0.76 -30.76 -2.68
N PRO A 203 -1.21 -31.51 -1.66
CA PRO A 203 -1.29 -30.99 -0.31
C PRO A 203 0.10 -30.62 0.21
N ARG A 204 0.18 -29.55 1.00
CA ARG A 204 1.36 -29.28 1.82
C ARG A 204 1.51 -30.43 2.80
N ARG A 205 2.49 -31.29 2.55
CA ARG A 205 2.84 -32.39 3.45
C ARG A 205 3.93 -31.88 4.39
N PRO A 206 3.71 -31.87 5.72
CA PRO A 206 4.83 -31.97 6.64
C PRO A 206 5.49 -33.34 6.42
N MET A 207 6.83 -33.40 6.46
CA MET A 207 7.52 -34.69 6.39
C MET A 207 7.12 -35.59 7.58
N GLN A 208 6.99 -36.89 7.31
CA GLN A 208 6.95 -37.95 8.32
C GLN A 208 8.35 -38.27 8.78
#